data_AF-A0A7W6FS23-F1
#
_entry.id   AF-A0A7W6FS23-F1
#
_cell.length_a   1.000
_cell.length_b   1.000
_cell.length_c   1.000
_cell.angle_alpha   90.00
_cell.angle_beta   90.00
_cell.angle_gamma   90.00
#
_symmetry.space_group_name_H-M   'P 1'
#
loop_
_entity.id
_entity.type
_entity.pdbx_description
1 polymer ?
#
loop_
_entity_poly.entity_id
_entity_poly.type
_entity_poly.pdbx_seq_one_letter_code
_entity_poly.pdbx_strand_id
1 'polypeptide(L)' 'MNDHTQWQRQTALNKYRRDRELAEQTGAPVHHEALVRNAAAYVGATPGEVRDWVRGL' A
#
# COMPACT_ATOMS: atom_id res chain seq x y z
N MET A 1 17.79 -0.18 8.93
CA MET A 1 16.54 0.34 8.32
C MET A 1 16.08 1.48 9.21
N ASN A 2 15.96 2.71 8.69
CA ASN A 2 15.62 3.90 9.47
C ASN A 2 14.18 3.80 10.01
N ASP A 3 13.90 4.36 11.19
CA ASP A 3 12.57 4.43 11.80
C ASP A 3 11.53 5.01 10.83
N HIS A 4 11.95 6.00 10.03
CA HIS A 4 11.11 6.59 9.00
C HIS A 4 10.70 5.56 7.92
N THR A 5 11.63 4.73 7.44
CA THR A 5 11.35 3.71 6.42
C THR A 5 10.47 2.58 6.99
N GLN A 6 10.66 2.22 8.26
CA GLN A 6 9.78 1.25 8.92
C GLN A 6 8.36 1.80 9.06
N TRP A 7 8.22 3.07 9.46
CA TRP A 7 6.93 3.75 9.50
C TRP A 7 6.26 3.81 8.13
N GLN A 8 7.01 4.17 7.07
CA GLN A 8 6.49 4.19 5.69
C GLN A 8 5.99 2.81 5.28
N ARG A 9 6.78 1.76 5.53
CA ARG A 9 6.40 0.37 5.21
C ARG A 9 5.10 -0.02 5.91
N GLN A 10 5.04 0.09 7.24
CA GLN A 10 3.86 -0.34 7.99
C GLN A 10 2.61 0.45 7.58
N THR A 11 2.75 1.76 7.41
CA THR A 11 1.64 2.64 7.04
C THR A 11 1.13 2.35 5.63
N ALA A 12 2.03 2.12 4.66
CA ALA A 12 1.67 1.77 3.29
C ALA A 12 0.94 0.42 3.23
N LEU A 13 1.42 -0.59 3.96
CA LEU A 13 0.78 -1.90 4.02
C LEU A 13 -0.61 -1.84 4.64
N ASN A 14 -0.77 -1.08 5.73
CA ASN A 14 -2.08 -0.89 6.37
C ASN A 14 -3.07 -0.19 5.43
N LYS A 15 -2.63 0.88 4.73
CA LYS A 15 -3.47 1.57 3.75
C LYS A 15 -3.85 0.66 2.59
N TYR A 16 -2.90 -0.09 2.05
CA TYR A 16 -3.15 -1.05 0.96
C TYR A 16 -4.23 -2.08 1.36
N ARG A 17 -4.11 -2.69 2.55
CA ARG A 17 -5.10 -3.66 3.05
C ARG A 17 -6.47 -3.04 3.21
N ARG A 18 -6.57 -1.90 3.90
CA ARG A 18 -7.83 -1.20 4.13
C ARG A 18 -8.53 -0.80 2.83
N ASP A 19 -7.78 -0.23 1.89
CA ASP A 19 -8.36 0.22 0.62
C ASP A 19 -8.78 -0.97 -0.27
N ARG A 20 -8.06 -2.10 -0.19
CA ARG A 20 -8.47 -3.37 -0.82
C ARG A 20 -9.75 -3.92 -0.20
N GLU A 21 -9.81 -4.01 1.13
CA GLU A 21 -10.99 -4.49 1.87
C GLU A 21 -12.22 -3.62 1.56
N LEU A 22 -12.04 -2.29 1.50
CA LEU A 22 -13.11 -1.37 1.12
C LEU A 22 -13.59 -1.61 -0.31
N ALA A 23 -12.69 -1.82 -1.26
CA ALA A 23 -13.05 -2.12 -2.64
C ALA A 23 -13.82 -3.46 -2.73
N GLU A 24 -13.38 -4.48 -1.99
CA GLU A 24 -14.07 -5.78 -1.90
C GLU A 24 -15.47 -5.64 -1.27
N GLN A 25 -15.61 -4.84 -0.21
CA GLN A 25 -16.90 -4.59 0.46
C GLN A 25 -17.89 -3.79 -0.41
N THR A 26 -17.38 -2.84 -1.19
CA THR A 26 -18.21 -1.97 -2.05
C THR A 26 -18.47 -2.56 -3.42
N GLY A 27 -17.88 -3.72 -3.75
CA GLY A 27 -17.93 -4.31 -5.09
C GLY A 27 -17.18 -3.50 -6.14
N ALA A 28 -16.29 -2.60 -5.73
CA ALA A 28 -15.48 -1.81 -6.64
C ALA A 28 -14.35 -2.68 -7.25
N PRO A 29 -13.95 -2.44 -8.51
CA PRO A 29 -12.84 -3.16 -9.12
C PRO A 29 -11.53 -2.99 -8.33
N VAL A 30 -10.94 -4.11 -7.91
CA VAL A 30 -9.65 -4.15 -7.20
C VAL A 30 -8.52 -4.13 -8.22
N HIS A 31 -7.93 -2.96 -8.45
CA HIS A 31 -6.74 -2.82 -9.28
C HIS A 31 -5.48 -2.73 -8.39
N HIS A 32 -4.72 -3.83 -8.33
CA HIS A 32 -3.52 -3.93 -7.50
C HIS A 32 -2.55 -2.76 -7.67
N GLU A 33 -2.24 -2.41 -8.92
CA GLU A 33 -1.33 -1.30 -9.25
C GLU A 33 -1.86 0.07 -8.80
N ALA A 34 -3.18 0.27 -8.83
CA ALA A 34 -3.78 1.52 -8.34
C ALA A 34 -3.64 1.64 -6.81
N LEU A 35 -3.85 0.54 -6.09
CA LEU A 35 -3.70 0.49 -4.64
C LEU A 35 -2.24 0.72 -4.21
N VAL A 36 -1.29 0.12 -4.92
CA VAL A 36 0.16 0.33 -4.68
C VAL A 36 0.55 1.79 -4.89
N ARG A 37 0.11 2.41 -6.00
CA ARG A 37 0.39 3.84 -6.26
C ARG A 37 -0.22 4.76 -5.22
N ASN A 38 -1.45 4.48 -4.79
CA ASN A 38 -2.13 5.28 -3.77
C ASN A 38 -1.43 5.15 -2.40
N ALA A 39 -1.05 3.93 -2.01
CA ALA A 39 -0.29 3.69 -0.78
C ALA A 39 1.09 4.37 -0.81
N ALA A 40 1.79 4.32 -1.95
CA ALA A 40 3.08 4.98 -2.14
C ALA A 40 2.98 6.51 -2.01
N ALA A 41 2.00 7.13 -2.68
CA ALA A 41 1.75 8.57 -2.59
C ALA A 41 1.40 9.03 -1.17
N TYR A 42 0.71 8.20 -0.39
CA TYR A 42 0.30 8.52 0.98
C TYR A 42 1.46 8.60 1.98
N VAL A 43 2.49 7.76 1.81
CA VAL A 43 3.64 7.70 2.74
C VAL A 43 4.90 8.40 2.20
N GLY A 44 4.84 8.93 0.97
CA GLY A 44 5.99 9.52 0.30
C GLY A 44 7.06 8.50 -0.11
N ALA A 45 6.63 7.29 -0.50
CA ALA A 45 7.52 6.24 -1.03
C ALA A 45 7.31 6.06 -2.54
N THR A 46 8.17 5.27 -3.19
CA THR A 46 7.98 4.89 -4.59
C THR A 46 6.99 3.72 -4.71
N PRO A 47 6.25 3.62 -5.83
CA PRO A 47 5.40 2.45 -6.08
C PRO A 47 6.18 1.12 -6.12
N GLY A 48 7.45 1.15 -6.53
CA GLY A 48 8.31 -0.04 -6.53
C GLY A 48 8.55 -0.58 -5.12
N GLU A 49 8.94 0.29 -4.19
CA GLU A 49 9.15 -0.08 -2.78
C GLU A 49 7.88 -0.66 -2.15
N VAL A 50 6.73 -0.02 -2.36
CA VAL A 50 5.46 -0.53 -1.84
C VAL A 50 5.08 -1.86 -2.48
N ARG A 51 5.31 -2.05 -3.78
CA ARG A 51 5.08 -3.33 -4.46
C ARG A 51 5.92 -4.44 -3.83
N ASP A 52 7.18 -4.17 -3.53
CA ASP A 52 8.08 -5.15 -2.90
C ASP A 52 7.65 -5.47 -1.47
N TRP A 53 7.21 -4.46 -0.70
CA TRP A 53 6.65 -4.68 0.64
C TRP A 53 5.37 -5.52 0.60
N VAL A 54 4.49 -5.29 -0.37
CA VAL A 54 3.24 -6.04 -0.54
C VAL A 54 3.49 -7.46 -1.05
N ARG A 55 4.56 -7.72 -1.81
CA ARG A 55 4.96 -9.07 -2.24
C ARG A 55 5.55 -9.91 -1.11
N GLY A 56 6.23 -9.27 -0.16
CA GLY A 56 6.81 -9.92 1.02
C GLY A 56 5.86 -10.00 2.22
N LEU A 57 4.55 -9.84 1.99
CA LEU A 57 3.50 -9.72 2.99
C LEU A 57 2.81 -11.06 3.28
#